data_AF-A0A2R6NUP0-F1
#
_entry.id   AF-A0A2R6NUP0-F1
#
_cell.length_a   1.000
_cell.length_b   1.000
_cell.length_c   1.000
_cell.angle_alpha   90.00
_cell.angle_beta   90.00
_cell.angle_gamma   90.00
#
_symmetry.space_group_name_H-M   'P 1'
#
loop_
_entity.id
_entity.type
_entity.pdbx_description
1 polymer ?
#
loop_
_entity_poly.entity_id
_entity_poly.type
_entity_poly.pdbx_seq_one_letter_code
_entity_poly.pdbx_strand_id
1 'polypeptide(L)'
;MMYSCALWSEAEGGVNGDLLSGPTDGDLEAAQHRKIHHVLKKARLRLGDRLLEFGSGWGGLAIEAARTYGCEVDSLTLSVEQKALAEERIKAAGLEGRVRVHLMDYRDIPPEFQHAFDAFISIEMLEHVGSQHYKEYFKLVDYALKSKNATAVVSASTFPECRYTGYQMVDRRTGKCIKCLTPQSLTPPDTAEAWLV
;
A
#
# COMPACT_ATOMS: atom_id res chain seq x y z
N MET A 1 11.30 -6.25 6.81
CA MET A 1 10.54 -6.22 5.54
C MET A 1 9.25 -5.45 5.75
N MET A 2 9.00 -4.40 4.97
CA MET A 2 7.81 -3.54 5.08
C MET A 2 6.73 -3.90 4.07
N TYR A 3 7.08 -4.16 2.80
CA TYR A 3 6.14 -4.47 1.71
C TYR A 3 6.63 -5.65 0.84
N SER A 4 5.78 -6.18 -0.05
CA SER A 4 6.15 -7.30 -0.92
C SER A 4 7.09 -6.92 -2.07
N CYS A 5 7.15 -5.63 -2.43
CA CYS A 5 8.06 -5.10 -3.45
C CYS A 5 8.81 -3.83 -3.00
N ALA A 6 9.86 -3.47 -3.74
CA ALA A 6 10.77 -2.36 -3.44
C ALA A 6 11.18 -1.62 -4.72
N LEU A 7 11.69 -0.39 -4.59
CA LEU A 7 12.15 0.43 -5.73
C LEU A 7 13.69 0.48 -5.76
N TRP A 8 14.27 -0.22 -6.74
CA TRP A 8 15.72 -0.30 -6.95
C TRP A 8 16.22 0.84 -7.85
N SER A 9 17.39 1.38 -7.54
CA SER A 9 18.02 2.42 -8.35
C SER A 9 18.99 1.84 -9.37
N GLU A 10 19.28 2.59 -10.42
CA GLU A 10 20.30 2.22 -11.42
C GLU A 10 21.69 2.02 -10.78
N ALA A 11 22.01 2.78 -9.72
CA ALA A 11 23.27 2.65 -8.99
C ALA A 11 23.40 1.28 -8.29
N GLU A 12 22.29 0.59 -8.04
CA GLU A 12 22.25 -0.75 -7.46
C GLU A 12 22.08 -1.82 -8.53
N GLY A 13 22.18 -1.48 -9.83
CA GLY A 13 21.95 -2.42 -10.93
C GLY A 13 20.48 -2.69 -11.24
N GLY A 14 19.57 -1.83 -10.77
CA GLY A 14 18.14 -1.93 -11.00
C GLY A 14 17.53 -3.20 -10.37
N VAL A 15 16.43 -3.69 -10.95
CA VAL A 15 15.68 -4.84 -10.41
C VAL A 15 16.44 -6.18 -10.48
N ASN A 16 17.53 -6.24 -11.22
CA ASN A 16 18.37 -7.45 -11.40
C ASN A 16 19.78 -7.27 -10.80
N GLY A 17 20.00 -6.21 -10.02
CA GLY A 17 21.33 -5.85 -9.54
C GLY A 17 21.96 -6.88 -8.61
N ASP A 18 21.12 -7.52 -7.79
CA ASP A 18 21.48 -8.64 -6.92
C ASP A 18 21.91 -9.88 -7.72
N LEU A 19 21.32 -10.12 -8.89
CA LEU A 19 21.73 -11.21 -9.79
C LEU A 19 23.09 -10.97 -10.44
N LEU A 20 23.49 -9.71 -10.60
CA LEU A 20 24.76 -9.33 -11.25
C LEU A 20 25.92 -9.21 -10.26
N SER A 21 25.66 -8.60 -9.11
CA SER A 21 26.70 -8.20 -8.15
C SER A 21 26.58 -8.86 -6.77
N GLY A 22 25.51 -9.64 -6.55
CA GLY A 22 25.16 -10.20 -5.25
C GLY A 22 24.39 -9.20 -4.37
N PRO A 23 23.71 -9.68 -3.31
CA PRO A 23 23.04 -8.81 -2.36
C PRO A 23 24.05 -8.04 -1.52
N THR A 24 23.74 -6.79 -1.20
CA THR A 24 24.50 -5.95 -0.26
C THR A 24 23.69 -5.71 1.00
N ASP A 25 24.31 -5.78 2.18
CA ASP A 25 23.58 -5.56 3.43
C ASP A 25 22.86 -4.19 3.45
N GLY A 26 21.55 -4.23 3.69
CA GLY A 26 20.69 -3.04 3.77
C GLY A 26 20.14 -2.52 2.43
N ASP A 27 20.50 -3.12 1.30
CA ASP A 27 20.04 -2.69 -0.03
C ASP A 27 18.51 -2.75 -0.20
N LEU A 28 17.88 -3.82 0.29
CA LEU A 28 16.44 -4.04 0.25
C LEU A 28 15.71 -3.07 1.18
N GLU A 29 16.28 -2.77 2.35
CA GLU A 29 15.74 -1.76 3.25
C GLU A 29 15.75 -0.38 2.57
N ALA A 30 16.87 0.01 1.97
CA ALA A 30 16.98 1.23 1.19
C ALA A 30 15.97 1.27 0.03
N ALA A 31 15.79 0.14 -0.68
CA ALA A 31 14.83 0.02 -1.77
C ALA A 31 13.37 0.15 -1.31
N GLN A 32 13.03 -0.39 -0.13
CA GLN A 32 11.71 -0.22 0.47
C GLN A 32 11.45 1.22 0.90
N HIS A 33 12.44 1.87 1.52
CA HIS A 33 12.34 3.30 1.85
C HIS A 33 12.15 4.15 0.60
N ARG A 34 12.89 3.88 -0.49
CA ARG A 34 12.69 4.56 -1.77
C ARG A 34 11.28 4.40 -2.31
N LYS A 35 10.69 3.21 -2.25
CA LYS A 35 9.28 2.98 -2.63
C LYS A 35 8.33 3.84 -1.79
N ILE A 36 8.51 3.86 -0.46
CA ILE A 36 7.68 4.68 0.44
C ILE A 36 7.77 6.16 0.05
N HIS A 37 8.98 6.70 -0.06
CA HIS A 37 9.17 8.11 -0.44
C HIS A 37 8.61 8.42 -1.84
N HIS A 38 8.70 7.48 -2.79
CA HIS A 38 8.09 7.63 -4.10
C HIS A 38 6.56 7.77 -4.04
N VAL A 39 5.90 6.92 -3.24
CA VAL A 39 4.45 6.99 -3.00
C VAL A 39 4.06 8.29 -2.28
N LEU A 40 4.77 8.67 -1.22
CA LEU A 40 4.50 9.90 -0.47
C LEU A 40 4.68 11.16 -1.34
N LYS A 41 5.70 11.18 -2.20
CA LYS A 41 5.90 12.27 -3.16
C LYS A 41 4.71 12.40 -4.12
N LYS A 42 4.15 11.28 -4.60
CA LYS A 42 2.95 11.29 -5.45
C LYS A 42 1.70 11.76 -4.71
N ALA A 43 1.63 11.56 -3.39
CA ALA A 43 0.51 12.02 -2.56
C ALA A 43 0.50 13.54 -2.32
N ARG A 44 1.59 14.26 -2.64
CA ARG A 44 1.71 15.74 -2.57
C ARG A 44 1.39 16.33 -1.19
N LEU A 45 1.69 15.58 -0.14
CA LEU A 45 1.50 15.97 1.26
C LEU A 45 2.23 17.26 1.61
N ARG A 46 1.64 18.04 2.51
CA ARG A 46 2.16 19.27 3.09
C ARG A 46 2.09 19.21 4.61
N LEU A 47 2.77 20.16 5.25
CA LEU A 47 2.72 20.32 6.69
C LEU A 47 1.29 20.58 7.17
N GLY A 48 0.82 19.76 8.11
CA GLY A 48 -0.52 19.85 8.68
C GLY A 48 -1.62 19.15 7.88
N ASP A 49 -1.31 18.53 6.74
CA ASP A 49 -2.28 17.72 6.01
C ASP A 49 -2.70 16.49 6.82
N ARG A 50 -3.89 15.95 6.53
CA ARG A 50 -4.35 14.66 7.05
C ARG A 50 -4.27 13.58 5.97
N LEU A 51 -3.60 12.48 6.29
CA LEU A 51 -3.44 11.30 5.45
C LEU A 51 -4.29 10.14 5.99
N LEU A 52 -5.08 9.52 5.10
CA LEU A 52 -5.72 8.24 5.36
C LEU A 52 -4.92 7.12 4.68
N GLU A 53 -4.55 6.11 5.45
CA GLU A 53 -3.89 4.90 4.94
C GLU A 53 -4.79 3.67 5.14
N PHE A 54 -5.08 2.95 4.06
CA PHE A 54 -5.65 1.60 4.16
C PHE A 54 -4.53 0.57 4.09
N GLY A 55 -4.44 -0.26 5.14
CA GLY A 55 -3.41 -1.29 5.26
C GLY A 55 -2.14 -0.77 5.93
N SER A 56 -2.15 -0.67 7.26
CA SER A 56 -1.03 -0.15 8.06
C SER A 56 0.30 -0.90 7.89
N GLY A 57 0.24 -2.16 7.44
CA GLY A 57 1.40 -3.05 7.44
C GLY A 57 2.04 -3.08 8.82
N TRP A 58 3.29 -2.64 8.91
CA TRP A 58 4.03 -2.54 10.18
C TRP A 58 4.36 -1.10 10.57
N GLY A 59 3.59 -0.12 10.08
CA GLY A 59 3.69 1.31 10.40
C GLY A 59 4.72 2.10 9.59
N GLY A 60 5.45 1.47 8.66
CA GLY A 60 6.57 2.09 7.94
C GLY A 60 6.17 3.35 7.16
N LEU A 61 5.10 3.29 6.36
CA LEU A 61 4.64 4.45 5.59
C LEU A 61 4.08 5.55 6.48
N ALA A 62 3.26 5.22 7.47
CA ALA A 62 2.68 6.19 8.39
C ALA A 62 3.75 6.97 9.17
N ILE A 63 4.79 6.27 9.64
CA ILE A 63 5.94 6.88 10.33
C ILE A 63 6.71 7.80 9.38
N GLU A 64 7.04 7.34 8.18
CA GLU A 64 7.79 8.17 7.22
C GLU A 64 6.98 9.38 6.73
N ALA A 65 5.67 9.24 6.57
CA ALA A 65 4.78 10.34 6.20
C ALA A 65 4.80 11.44 7.28
N ALA A 66 4.51 11.07 8.54
CA ALA A 66 4.48 12.01 9.65
C ALA A 66 5.86 12.63 9.91
N ARG A 67 6.95 11.86 9.80
CA ARG A 67 8.32 12.36 9.98
C ARG A 67 8.74 13.34 8.89
N THR A 68 8.45 13.02 7.63
CA THR A 68 8.94 13.78 6.46
C THR A 68 8.10 15.03 6.20
N TYR A 69 6.77 14.91 6.31
CA TYR A 69 5.84 15.98 5.94
C TYR A 69 5.22 16.68 7.14
N GLY A 70 5.30 16.10 8.34
CA GLY A 70 4.59 16.64 9.50
C GLY A 70 3.07 16.61 9.31
N CYS A 71 2.55 15.64 8.57
CA CYS A 71 1.13 15.38 8.45
C CYS A 71 0.61 14.57 9.66
N GLU A 72 -0.71 14.55 9.84
CA GLU A 72 -1.39 13.58 10.69
C GLU A 72 -1.78 12.37 9.85
N VAL A 73 -1.70 11.17 10.41
CA VAL A 73 -1.98 9.91 9.70
C VAL A 73 -2.98 9.10 10.50
N ASP A 74 -4.10 8.78 9.88
CA ASP A 74 -5.03 7.74 10.33
C ASP A 74 -4.80 6.50 9.46
N SER A 75 -4.31 5.41 10.07
CA SER A 75 -3.95 4.18 9.38
C SER A 75 -4.83 3.02 9.84
N LEU A 76 -5.38 2.24 8.91
CA LEU A 76 -6.33 1.17 9.22
C LEU A 76 -5.71 -0.22 9.03
N THR A 77 -5.95 -1.13 9.97
CA THR A 77 -5.60 -2.54 9.85
C THR A 77 -6.64 -3.45 10.52
N LEU A 78 -6.73 -4.70 10.06
CA LEU A 78 -7.50 -5.77 10.70
C LEU A 78 -6.65 -6.66 11.63
N SER A 79 -5.32 -6.51 11.62
CA SER A 79 -4.42 -7.33 12.44
C SER A 79 -4.06 -6.63 13.75
N VAL A 80 -4.31 -7.34 14.86
CA VAL A 80 -3.94 -6.92 16.20
C VAL A 80 -2.42 -6.81 16.33
N GLU A 81 -1.69 -7.76 15.73
CA GLU A 81 -0.24 -7.84 15.77
C GLU A 81 0.41 -6.69 14.99
N GLN A 82 -0.14 -6.36 13.82
CA GLN A 82 0.28 -5.21 13.03
C GLN A 82 0.08 -3.91 13.79
N LYS A 83 -1.11 -3.72 14.38
CA LYS A 83 -1.38 -2.56 15.22
C LYS A 83 -0.39 -2.45 16.38
N ALA A 84 -0.21 -3.53 17.15
CA ALA A 84 0.66 -3.51 18.32
C ALA A 84 2.11 -3.13 17.95
N LEU A 85 2.68 -3.75 16.92
CA LEU A 85 4.05 -3.44 16.49
C LEU A 85 4.16 -2.04 15.85
N ALA A 86 3.16 -1.61 15.08
CA ALA A 86 3.14 -0.27 14.52
C ALA A 86 3.10 0.79 15.62
N GLU A 87 2.27 0.62 16.64
CA GLU A 87 2.18 1.53 17.80
C GLU A 87 3.49 1.59 18.59
N GLU A 88 4.15 0.45 18.82
CA GLU A 88 5.47 0.40 19.44
C GLU A 88 6.50 1.25 18.66
N ARG A 89 6.52 1.10 17.33
CA ARG A 89 7.43 1.86 16.45
C ARG A 89 7.09 3.34 16.38
N ILE A 90 5.80 3.68 16.32
CA ILE A 90 5.32 5.06 16.35
C ILE A 90 5.75 5.75 17.64
N LYS A 91 5.61 5.05 18.78
CA LYS A 91 6.07 5.51 20.09
C LYS A 91 7.57 5.68 20.15
N ALA A 92 8.34 4.70 19.69
CA ALA A 92 9.80 4.79 19.61
C ALA A 92 10.26 5.98 18.74
N ALA A 93 9.50 6.34 17.71
CA ALA A 93 9.74 7.50 16.86
C ALA A 93 9.22 8.84 17.44
N GLY A 94 8.51 8.83 18.57
CA GLY A 94 7.92 10.03 19.18
C GLY A 94 6.75 10.63 18.39
N LEU A 95 6.02 9.81 17.63
CA LEU A 95 4.99 10.26 16.68
C LEU A 95 3.55 9.94 17.13
N GLU A 96 3.32 9.55 18.39
CA GLU A 96 2.00 9.18 18.94
C GLU A 96 0.95 10.31 18.81
N GLY A 97 1.40 11.57 18.79
CA GLY A 97 0.51 12.72 18.58
C GLY A 97 0.09 12.96 17.12
N ARG A 98 0.73 12.28 16.15
CA ARG A 98 0.52 12.49 14.72
C ARG A 98 0.03 11.24 14.00
N VAL A 99 0.37 10.04 14.46
CA VAL A 99 -0.02 8.79 13.82
C VAL A 99 -0.95 8.00 14.72
N ARG A 100 -2.13 7.66 14.21
CA ARG A 100 -3.13 6.81 14.87
C ARG A 100 -3.34 5.55 14.04
N VAL A 101 -3.23 4.38 14.66
CA VAL A 101 -3.51 3.10 14.02
C VAL A 101 -4.83 2.57 14.54
N HIS A 102 -5.78 2.34 13.66
CA HIS A 102 -7.12 1.86 13.99
C HIS A 102 -7.23 0.37 13.67
N LEU A 103 -7.65 -0.42 14.66
CA LEU A 103 -8.03 -1.82 14.42
C LEU A 103 -9.48 -1.83 13.92
N MET A 104 -9.65 -1.66 12.61
CA MET A 104 -10.95 -1.39 12.01
C MET A 104 -10.95 -1.85 10.56
N ASP A 105 -12.09 -2.36 10.10
CA ASP A 105 -12.32 -2.59 8.68
C ASP A 105 -12.52 -1.26 7.96
N TYR A 106 -11.88 -1.07 6.81
CA TYR A 106 -12.05 0.16 6.03
C TYR A 106 -13.50 0.40 5.57
N ARG A 107 -14.32 -0.65 5.54
CA ARG A 107 -15.76 -0.57 5.22
C ARG A 107 -16.58 0.11 6.30
N ASP A 108 -16.04 0.17 7.53
CA ASP A 108 -16.70 0.72 8.71
C ASP A 108 -16.10 2.09 9.09
N ILE A 109 -15.48 2.81 8.13
CA ILE A 109 -14.96 4.16 8.40
C ILE A 109 -16.07 5.06 8.94
N PRO A 110 -15.79 5.82 10.01
CA PRO A 110 -16.84 6.47 10.77
C PRO A 110 -17.25 7.81 10.12
N PRO A 111 -18.41 8.38 10.50
CA PRO A 111 -18.94 9.59 9.90
C PRO A 111 -17.98 10.80 9.91
N GLU A 112 -17.15 10.91 10.94
CA GLU A 112 -16.14 11.97 11.09
C GLU A 112 -15.01 11.91 10.06
N PHE A 113 -14.88 10.80 9.32
CA PHE A 113 -13.89 10.68 8.25
C PHE A 113 -14.39 11.30 6.94
N GLN A 114 -15.67 11.66 6.85
CA GLN A 114 -16.23 12.29 5.66
C GLN A 114 -15.50 13.59 5.31
N HIS A 115 -14.93 13.66 4.11
CA HIS A 115 -14.18 14.80 3.59
C HIS A 115 -13.10 15.34 4.55
N ALA A 116 -12.51 14.45 5.35
CA ALA A 116 -11.59 14.81 6.41
C ALA A 116 -10.11 14.84 5.96
N PHE A 117 -9.79 14.16 4.86
CA PHE A 117 -8.41 13.88 4.45
C PHE A 117 -7.96 14.64 3.20
N ASP A 118 -6.72 15.12 3.24
CA ASP A 118 -6.04 15.78 2.12
C ASP A 118 -5.39 14.76 1.18
N ALA A 119 -5.02 13.59 1.70
CA ALA A 119 -4.51 12.51 0.88
C ALA A 119 -4.98 11.14 1.36
N PHE A 120 -5.00 10.21 0.41
CA PHE A 120 -5.27 8.80 0.64
C PHE A 120 -4.16 7.96 0.03
N ILE A 121 -3.67 6.97 0.77
CA ILE A 121 -2.70 5.99 0.28
C ILE A 121 -3.19 4.57 0.58
N SER A 122 -3.04 3.70 -0.42
CA SER A 122 -3.30 2.27 -0.30
C SER A 122 -2.27 1.51 -1.10
N ILE A 123 -1.44 0.71 -0.43
CA ILE A 123 -0.42 -0.13 -1.04
C ILE A 123 -0.84 -1.59 -0.92
N GLU A 124 -0.98 -2.29 -2.05
CA GLU A 124 -1.23 -3.74 -2.14
C GLU A 124 -2.52 -4.20 -1.42
N MET A 125 -3.52 -3.33 -1.33
CA MET A 125 -4.83 -3.65 -0.75
C MET A 125 -5.84 -4.15 -1.77
N LEU A 126 -5.78 -3.71 -3.03
CA LEU A 126 -6.81 -3.99 -4.04
C LEU A 126 -6.94 -5.49 -4.33
N GLU A 127 -5.82 -6.20 -4.27
CA GLU A 127 -5.72 -7.65 -4.41
C GLU A 127 -6.61 -8.40 -3.41
N HIS A 128 -6.82 -7.81 -2.23
CA HIS A 128 -7.64 -8.36 -1.15
C HIS A 128 -9.10 -7.86 -1.17
N VAL A 129 -9.39 -6.77 -1.88
CA VAL A 129 -10.76 -6.24 -2.03
C VAL A 129 -11.58 -7.12 -2.96
N GLY A 130 -10.97 -7.57 -4.07
CA GLY A 130 -11.65 -8.33 -5.11
C GLY A 130 -12.48 -7.45 -6.05
N SER A 131 -12.49 -7.79 -7.34
CA SER A 131 -13.03 -6.96 -8.42
C SER A 131 -14.50 -6.56 -8.28
N GLN A 132 -15.29 -7.37 -7.57
CA GLN A 132 -16.70 -7.13 -7.32
C GLN A 132 -16.95 -5.93 -6.40
N HIS A 133 -15.97 -5.58 -5.57
CA HIS A 133 -16.08 -4.57 -4.52
C HIS A 133 -15.26 -3.31 -4.80
N TYR A 134 -14.59 -3.21 -5.96
CA TYR A 134 -13.80 -2.02 -6.31
C TYR A 134 -14.64 -0.75 -6.32
N LYS A 135 -15.89 -0.83 -6.78
CA LYS A 135 -16.78 0.33 -6.81
C LYS A 135 -17.06 0.85 -5.39
N GLU A 136 -17.36 -0.05 -4.46
CA GLU A 136 -17.59 0.28 -3.05
C GLU A 136 -16.30 0.82 -2.40
N TYR A 137 -15.16 0.20 -2.68
CA TYR A 137 -13.85 0.65 -2.22
C TYR A 137 -13.57 2.10 -2.61
N PHE A 138 -13.67 2.43 -3.90
CA PHE A 138 -13.41 3.79 -4.37
C PHE A 138 -14.48 4.80 -3.92
N LYS A 139 -15.72 4.38 -3.67
CA LYS A 139 -16.72 5.24 -3.01
C LYS A 139 -16.31 5.63 -1.59
N LEU A 140 -15.70 4.72 -0.83
CA LEU A 140 -15.21 5.02 0.52
C LEU A 140 -14.00 5.95 0.48
N VAL A 141 -13.13 5.79 -0.53
CA VAL A 141 -12.03 6.73 -0.77
C VAL A 141 -12.57 8.13 -1.08
N ASP A 142 -13.54 8.24 -1.99
CA ASP A 142 -14.20 9.52 -2.33
C ASP A 142 -14.92 10.15 -1.12
N TYR A 143 -15.61 9.32 -0.33
CA TYR A 143 -16.25 9.75 0.90
C TYR A 143 -15.27 10.39 1.89
N ALA A 144 -14.07 9.80 2.05
CA ALA A 144 -13.09 10.25 3.02
C ALA A 144 -12.30 11.50 2.57
N LEU A 145 -12.07 11.65 1.27
CA LEU A 145 -11.24 12.73 0.74
C LEU A 145 -11.97 14.06 0.67
N LYS A 146 -11.26 15.16 0.94
CA LYS A 146 -11.76 16.53 0.74
C LYS A 146 -12.14 16.74 -0.74
N SER A 147 -13.19 17.52 -0.97
CA SER A 147 -13.71 17.79 -2.31
C SER A 147 -12.79 18.62 -3.21
N LYS A 148 -11.73 19.23 -2.66
CA LYS A 148 -10.78 20.07 -3.40
C LYS A 148 -9.35 19.73 -3.01
N ASN A 149 -8.47 19.69 -4.02
CA ASN A 149 -7.02 19.51 -3.87
C ASN A 149 -6.57 18.22 -3.16
N ALA A 150 -7.47 17.27 -2.95
CA ALA A 150 -7.13 16.00 -2.34
C ALA A 150 -6.48 15.05 -3.35
N THR A 151 -5.57 14.18 -2.90
CA THR A 151 -4.84 13.25 -3.77
C THR A 151 -5.00 11.81 -3.29
N ALA A 152 -5.35 10.89 -4.20
CA ALA A 152 -5.34 9.46 -3.93
C ALA A 152 -4.15 8.80 -4.64
N VAL A 153 -3.40 7.95 -3.92
CA VAL A 153 -2.35 7.11 -4.48
C VAL A 153 -2.65 5.65 -4.15
N VAL A 154 -2.90 4.86 -5.20
CA VAL A 154 -3.13 3.43 -5.07
C VAL A 154 -2.01 2.69 -5.80
N SER A 155 -1.31 1.83 -5.07
CA SER A 155 -0.35 0.88 -5.64
C SER A 155 -0.96 -0.51 -5.52
N ALA A 156 -1.01 -1.24 -6.62
CA ALA A 156 -1.55 -2.59 -6.68
C ALA A 156 -0.78 -3.40 -7.74
N SER A 157 -0.74 -4.70 -7.53
CA SER A 157 -0.27 -5.66 -8.52
C SER A 157 -1.31 -5.76 -9.65
N THR A 158 -0.86 -5.55 -10.89
CA THR A 158 -1.72 -5.64 -12.07
C THR A 158 -1.17 -6.64 -13.06
N PHE A 159 -2.04 -7.18 -13.90
CA PHE A 159 -1.67 -8.06 -15.00
C PHE A 159 -2.24 -7.49 -16.29
N PRO A 160 -1.59 -7.73 -17.45
CA PRO A 160 -2.18 -7.40 -18.73
C PRO A 160 -3.57 -8.05 -18.88
N GLU A 161 -4.54 -7.30 -19.42
CA GLU A 161 -5.93 -7.75 -19.59
C GLU A 161 -6.05 -9.10 -20.30
N CYS A 162 -5.16 -9.38 -21.26
CA CYS A 162 -5.15 -10.65 -21.98
C CYS A 162 -4.86 -11.88 -21.09
N ARG A 163 -4.25 -11.70 -19.92
CA ARG A 163 -3.99 -12.76 -18.93
C ARG A 163 -5.04 -12.82 -17.83
N TYR A 164 -5.96 -11.84 -17.80
CA TYR A 164 -6.94 -11.68 -16.72
C TYR A 164 -7.99 -12.80 -16.70
N THR A 165 -8.51 -13.19 -17.88
CA THR A 165 -9.56 -14.22 -18.02
C THR A 165 -9.12 -15.59 -17.47
N GLY A 166 -7.83 -15.93 -17.57
CA GLY A 166 -7.28 -17.18 -17.01
C GLY A 166 -7.05 -17.15 -15.49
N TYR A 167 -6.96 -15.96 -14.91
CA TYR A 167 -6.75 -15.75 -13.47
C TYR A 167 -8.08 -15.66 -12.70
N GLN A 168 -9.19 -15.38 -13.39
CA GLN A 168 -10.54 -15.46 -12.83
C GLN A 168 -11.01 -16.92 -12.67
N MET A 169 -10.37 -17.69 -11.81
CA MET A 169 -11.00 -18.91 -11.28
C MET A 169 -11.95 -18.51 -10.15
N VAL A 170 -13.03 -17.80 -10.48
CA VAL A 170 -14.18 -17.75 -9.58
C VAL A 170 -14.82 -19.14 -9.62
N ASP A 171 -14.60 -19.94 -8.57
CA ASP A 171 -15.59 -20.96 -8.22
C ASP A 171 -16.89 -20.22 -7.92
N ARG A 172 -17.80 -20.18 -8.91
CA ARG A 172 -19.12 -19.53 -8.82
C ARG A 172 -19.99 -20.10 -7.70
N ARG A 173 -19.55 -21.14 -6.99
CA ARG A 173 -20.32 -21.84 -5.96
C ARG A 173 -19.96 -21.47 -4.53
N THR A 174 -18.77 -20.92 -4.25
CA THR A 174 -18.27 -20.75 -2.86
C THR A 174 -17.87 -19.34 -2.44
N GLY A 175 -17.78 -18.37 -3.38
CA GLY A 175 -17.58 -16.95 -3.03
C GLY A 175 -16.27 -16.62 -2.32
N LYS A 176 -15.25 -17.50 -2.35
CA LYS A 176 -13.93 -17.22 -1.76
C LYS A 176 -12.97 -16.66 -2.82
N CYS A 177 -12.33 -15.55 -2.48
CA CYS A 177 -11.15 -15.05 -3.18
C CYS A 177 -10.03 -16.11 -3.09
N ILE A 178 -9.49 -16.53 -4.23
CA ILE A 178 -8.40 -17.50 -4.27
C ILE A 178 -7.14 -16.84 -3.71
N LYS A 179 -6.77 -17.27 -2.50
CA LYS A 179 -5.45 -17.08 -1.91
C LYS A 179 -4.45 -17.97 -2.66
N CYS A 180 -4.03 -17.58 -3.87
CA CYS A 180 -2.98 -18.27 -4.64
C CYS A 180 -1.64 -17.53 -4.56
N LEU A 181 -1.07 -17.57 -3.37
CA LEU A 181 0.36 -17.66 -3.12
C LEU A 181 0.42 -18.76 -2.05
N THR A 182 0.45 -20.06 -2.31
CA THR A 182 1.20 -20.90 -3.27
C THR A 182 0.58 -22.32 -3.20
N PRO A 183 0.43 -23.09 -4.29
CA PRO A 183 1.53 -23.97 -4.70
C PRO A 183 1.77 -24.07 -6.22
N GLN A 184 3.07 -24.16 -6.52
CA GLN A 184 3.79 -24.69 -7.70
C GLN A 184 3.04 -25.00 -9.00
N SER A 185 3.70 -24.58 -10.08
CA SER A 185 3.48 -24.87 -11.49
C SER A 185 2.39 -24.03 -12.16
N LEU A 186 2.82 -23.06 -12.96
CA LEU A 186 2.41 -22.81 -14.36
C LEU A 186 2.82 -21.38 -14.74
N THR A 187 4.10 -21.20 -15.07
CA THR A 187 4.55 -20.08 -15.89
C THR A 187 4.99 -20.66 -17.24
N PRO A 188 4.35 -20.32 -18.36
CA PRO A 188 5.02 -20.41 -19.65
C PRO A 188 6.12 -19.32 -19.71
N PRO A 189 7.25 -19.60 -20.38
CA PRO A 189 8.27 -18.59 -20.63
C PRO A 189 7.70 -17.57 -21.62
N ASP A 190 8.28 -16.39 -21.67
CA ASP A 190 7.96 -15.32 -22.62
C ASP A 190 6.78 -14.41 -22.20
N THR A 191 7.10 -13.25 -21.62
CA THR A 191 7.25 -12.01 -22.40
C THR A 191 7.52 -10.84 -21.46
N ALA A 192 8.52 -10.05 -21.85
CA ALA A 192 8.96 -8.83 -21.21
C ALA A 192 8.04 -7.63 -21.54
N GLU A 193 8.16 -6.60 -20.71
CA GLU A 193 7.77 -5.19 -20.92
C GLU A 193 6.28 -4.84 -21.05
N ALA A 194 5.77 -4.05 -20.08
CA ALA A 194 4.86 -2.94 -20.33
C ALA A 194 4.80 -2.01 -19.11
N TRP A 195 5.41 -0.82 -19.23
CA TRP A 195 5.19 0.33 -18.35
C TRP A 195 3.91 1.06 -18.77
N LEU A 196 3.11 1.55 -17.82
CA LEU A 196 2.13 2.61 -18.08
C LEU A 196 2.11 3.62 -16.92
N VAL A 197 2.03 4.88 -17.35
CA VAL A 197 2.21 6.18 -16.67
C VAL A 197 1.24 6.42 -15.51
#